data_AF-A0A948UNT7-F1
#
_entry.id   AF-A0A948UNT7-F1
#
_cell.length_a   1.000
_cell.length_b   1.000
_cell.length_c   1.000
_cell.angle_alpha   90.00
_cell.angle_beta   90.00
_cell.angle_gamma   90.00
#
_symmetry.space_group_name_H-M   'P 1'
#
loop_
_entity.id
_entity.type
_entity.pdbx_description
1 polymer ?
#
loop_
_entity_poly.entity_id
_entity_poly.type
_entity_poly.pdbx_seq_one_letter_code
_entity_poly.pdbx_strand_id
1 'polypeptide(L)'
;MSRCLSDLQKCILKLAYKNQGSVLARDVLIEFYRFPVTTNDNIRDKNTGALIFNRKAIGKKRYQSASVSAARAFNRLVKRGLASRTLSGIVLTAKGTEISKIEKDEKDVA
;
A
#
# COMPACT_ATOMS: atom_id res chain seq x y z
N MET A 1 -22.41 1.81 -7.92
CA MET A 1 -22.20 0.40 -7.51
C MET A 1 -20.70 0.06 -7.43
N SER A 2 -19.98 0.54 -6.41
CA SER A 2 -18.57 0.25 -6.12
C SER A 2 -18.39 -1.09 -5.39
N ARG A 3 -19.13 -2.13 -5.78
CA ARG A 3 -19.07 -3.42 -5.08
C ARG A 3 -17.69 -4.08 -5.29
N CYS A 4 -17.01 -4.28 -4.16
CA CYS A 4 -15.86 -5.15 -3.92
C CYS A 4 -14.45 -4.61 -4.26
N LEU A 5 -14.08 -3.45 -3.71
CA LEU A 5 -12.67 -3.23 -3.30
C LEU A 5 -12.48 -3.91 -1.94
N SER A 6 -11.43 -4.74 -1.79
CA SER A 6 -11.10 -5.33 -0.48
C SER A 6 -10.52 -4.27 0.45
N ASP A 7 -10.57 -4.50 1.77
CA ASP A 7 -10.02 -3.55 2.75
C ASP A 7 -8.55 -3.20 2.49
N LEU A 8 -7.76 -4.19 2.06
CA LEU A 8 -6.37 -3.96 1.64
C LEU A 8 -6.27 -3.02 0.43
N GLN A 9 -7.16 -3.13 -0.56
CA GLN A 9 -7.17 -2.26 -1.73
C GLN A 9 -7.62 -0.84 -1.36
N LYS A 10 -8.63 -0.72 -0.49
CA LYS A 10 -9.06 0.57 0.07
C LYS A 10 -7.93 1.23 0.86
N CYS A 11 -7.23 0.47 1.70
CA CYS A 11 -6.06 0.94 2.44
C CYS A 11 -4.96 1.45 1.50
N ILE A 12 -4.65 0.71 0.44
CA ILE A 12 -3.67 1.12 -0.57
C ILE A 12 -4.08 2.43 -1.26
N LEU A 13 -5.35 2.59 -1.66
CA LEU A 13 -5.83 3.84 -2.28
C LEU A 13 -5.72 5.02 -1.31
N LYS A 14 -6.03 4.81 -0.02
CA LYS A 14 -5.92 5.84 1.03
C LYS A 14 -4.46 6.24 1.29
N LEU A 15 -3.56 5.26 1.36
CA LEU A 15 -2.12 5.51 1.47
C LEU A 15 -1.61 6.30 0.25
N ALA A 16 -2.08 5.94 -0.94
CA ALA A 16 -1.67 6.60 -2.16
C ALA A 16 -2.11 8.05 -2.19
N TYR A 17 -3.34 8.33 -1.77
CA TYR A 17 -3.83 9.70 -1.65
C TYR A 17 -2.98 10.53 -0.67
N LYS A 18 -2.64 9.97 0.50
CA LYS A 18 -1.76 10.64 1.49
C LYS A 18 -0.34 10.89 0.95
N ASN A 19 0.19 9.96 0.17
CA ASN A 19 1.55 10.00 -0.38
C ASN A 19 1.60 10.57 -1.82
N GLN A 20 0.73 11.54 -2.12
CA GLN A 20 0.71 12.29 -3.39
C GLN A 20 0.63 11.40 -4.64
N GLY A 21 -0.14 10.32 -4.55
CA GLY A 21 -0.43 9.40 -5.65
C GLY A 21 0.51 8.21 -5.75
N SER A 22 1.50 8.03 -4.85
CA SER A 22 2.41 6.88 -4.89
C SER A 22 2.36 6.03 -3.63
N VAL A 23 2.47 4.71 -3.76
CA VAL A 23 2.51 3.79 -2.59
C VAL A 23 3.56 2.74 -2.81
N LEU A 24 4.41 2.55 -1.82
CA LEU A 24 5.38 1.47 -1.80
C LEU A 24 4.81 0.26 -1.08
N ALA A 25 5.28 -0.93 -1.45
CA ALA A 25 4.88 -2.16 -0.78
C ALA A 25 5.14 -2.11 0.74
N ARG A 26 6.21 -1.44 1.16
CA ARG A 26 6.56 -1.26 2.58
C ARG A 26 5.48 -0.50 3.36
N ASP A 27 4.92 0.55 2.78
CA ASP A 27 3.94 1.41 3.46
C ASP A 27 2.66 0.62 3.75
N VAL A 28 2.28 -0.26 2.82
CA VAL A 28 1.15 -1.18 2.99
C VAL A 28 1.41 -2.21 4.09
N LEU A 29 2.62 -2.77 4.13
CA LEU A 29 3.01 -3.73 5.16
C LEU A 29 3.08 -3.10 6.57
N ILE A 30 3.44 -1.82 6.65
CA ILE A 30 3.44 -1.06 7.91
C ILE A 30 2.01 -0.74 8.33
N GLU A 31 1.23 -0.11 7.45
CA GLU A 31 -0.06 0.46 7.82
C GLU A 31 -1.13 -0.62 8.01
N PHE A 32 -1.22 -1.59 7.09
CA PHE A 32 -2.27 -2.61 7.12
C PHE A 32 -1.89 -3.80 7.99
N TYR A 33 -0.65 -4.31 7.86
CA TYR A 33 -0.21 -5.52 8.56
C TYR A 33 0.50 -5.23 9.90
N ARG A 34 0.71 -3.95 10.24
CA ARG A 34 1.37 -3.50 11.48
C ARG A 34 2.74 -4.14 11.69
N PHE A 35 3.49 -4.32 10.60
CA PHE A 35 4.83 -4.91 10.70
C PHE A 35 5.81 -3.93 11.39
N PRO A 36 6.57 -4.40 12.39
CA PRO A 36 7.56 -3.58 13.07
C PRO A 36 8.65 -3.15 12.10
N VAL A 37 8.79 -1.84 11.93
CA VAL A 37 9.89 -1.22 11.18
C VAL A 37 11.11 -1.24 12.06
N THR A 38 12.24 -1.67 11.52
CA THR A 38 13.53 -1.48 12.17
C THR A 38 14.04 -0.13 11.68
N THR A 39 13.71 0.95 12.39
CA THR A 39 14.27 2.27 12.10
C THR A 39 15.74 2.23 12.50
N ASN A 40 16.62 2.00 11.53
CA ASN A 40 17.95 2.58 11.64
C ASN A 40 17.78 4.04 11.20
N ASP A 41 17.88 4.97 12.15
CA ASP A 41 17.75 6.43 11.95
C ASP A 41 18.74 7.01 10.92
N ASN A 42 19.66 6.19 10.39
CA ASN A 42 20.70 6.56 9.43
C ASN A 42 20.34 6.30 7.95
N ILE A 43 19.10 5.93 7.62
CA ILE A 43 18.72 5.71 6.23
C ILE A 43 18.38 7.05 5.59
N ARG A 44 19.42 7.67 5.01
CA ARG A 44 19.38 8.90 4.19
C ARG A 44 18.43 8.82 2.98
N ASP A 45 17.82 7.68 2.76
CA ASP A 45 17.29 7.29 1.48
C ASP A 45 15.83 6.85 1.64
N LYS A 46 14.97 7.82 1.96
CA LYS A 46 13.51 7.65 2.01
C LYS A 46 12.94 7.18 0.66
N ASN A 47 13.71 7.25 -0.42
CA ASN A 47 13.29 6.88 -1.77
C ASN A 47 13.69 5.46 -2.20
N THR A 48 14.64 4.82 -1.54
CA THR A 48 14.93 3.41 -1.83
C THR A 48 13.88 2.55 -1.15
N GLY A 49 13.21 1.69 -1.91
CA GLY A 49 12.25 0.69 -1.42
C GLY A 49 12.88 -0.39 -0.53
N ALA A 50 14.03 -0.11 0.11
CA ALA A 50 14.73 -1.00 1.02
C ALA A 50 13.84 -1.28 2.23
N LEU A 51 13.42 -2.54 2.34
CA LEU A 51 12.51 -3.05 3.35
C LEU A 51 13.31 -3.38 4.62
N ILE A 52 13.35 -2.46 5.60
CA ILE A 52 14.03 -2.67 6.89
C ILE A 52 13.07 -3.33 7.89
N PHE A 53 12.53 -4.49 7.52
CA PHE A 53 11.65 -5.26 8.39
C PHE A 53 12.44 -6.30 9.17
N ASN A 54 12.23 -6.39 10.48
CA ASN A 54 12.76 -7.49 11.28
C ASN A 54 11.98 -8.78 10.97
N ARG A 55 12.43 -9.51 9.95
CA ARG A 55 11.79 -10.77 9.51
C ARG A 55 11.80 -11.86 10.60
N LYS A 56 12.74 -11.81 11.56
CA LYS A 56 12.75 -12.73 12.70
C LYS A 56 11.60 -12.43 13.65
N ALA A 57 11.37 -11.15 13.97
CA ALA A 57 10.25 -10.72 14.81
C ALA A 57 8.87 -10.93 14.14
N ILE A 58 8.78 -10.71 12.82
CA ILE A 58 7.53 -10.90 12.07
C ILE A 58 7.22 -12.39 11.82
N GLY A 59 8.27 -13.20 11.65
CA GLY A 59 8.19 -14.57 11.16
C GLY A 59 8.16 -14.64 9.64
N LYS A 60 9.02 -15.51 9.06
CA LYS A 60 9.21 -15.66 7.61
C LYS A 60 7.91 -15.95 6.85
N LYS A 61 7.08 -16.88 7.35
CA LYS A 61 5.81 -17.28 6.71
C LYS A 61 4.81 -16.13 6.66
N ARG A 62 4.65 -15.40 7.76
CA ARG A 62 3.75 -14.24 7.85
C ARG A 62 4.18 -13.13 6.90
N TYR A 63 5.48 -12.83 6.87
CA TYR A 63 6.04 -11.83 5.96
C TYR A 63 5.81 -12.18 4.48
N GLN A 64 6.06 -13.43 4.09
CA GLN A 64 5.86 -13.89 2.71
C GLN A 64 4.38 -13.81 2.31
N SER A 65 3.47 -14.28 3.17
CA SER A 65 2.02 -14.24 2.92
C SER A 65 1.50 -12.80 2.75
N ALA A 66 1.91 -11.88 3.64
CA ALA A 66 1.53 -10.47 3.55
C ALA A 66 2.10 -9.81 2.28
N SER A 67 3.36 -10.10 1.94
CA SER A 67 4.00 -9.57 0.72
C SER A 67 3.28 -10.03 -0.55
N VAL A 68 2.91 -11.31 -0.62
CA VAL A 68 2.12 -11.86 -1.75
C VAL A 68 0.74 -11.22 -1.81
N SER A 69 0.10 -11.01 -0.66
CA SER A 69 -1.23 -10.38 -0.58
C SER A 69 -1.20 -8.93 -1.06
N ALA A 70 -0.21 -8.14 -0.64
CA ALA A 70 0.02 -6.78 -1.11
C ALA A 70 0.27 -6.75 -2.63
N ALA A 71 1.14 -7.62 -3.15
CA ALA A 71 1.40 -7.71 -4.59
C ALA A 71 0.16 -8.08 -5.39
N ARG A 72 -0.67 -9.01 -4.90
CA ARG A 72 -1.96 -9.36 -5.52
C ARG A 72 -2.93 -8.18 -5.51
N ALA A 73 -2.99 -7.42 -4.41
CA ALA A 73 -3.83 -6.24 -4.33
C ALA A 73 -3.40 -5.15 -5.33
N PHE A 74 -2.09 -4.90 -5.47
CA PHE A 74 -1.54 -4.01 -6.49
C PHE A 74 -1.93 -4.46 -7.89
N ASN A 75 -1.69 -5.72 -8.25
CA ASN A 75 -2.03 -6.24 -9.58
C ASN A 75 -3.53 -6.10 -9.87
N ARG A 76 -4.40 -6.28 -8.88
CA ARG A 76 -5.84 -6.09 -9.06
C ARG A 76 -6.21 -4.62 -9.27
N LEU A 77 -5.59 -3.68 -8.56
CA LEU A 77 -5.80 -2.25 -8.77
C LEU A 77 -5.34 -1.81 -10.16
N VAL A 78 -4.19 -2.34 -10.61
CA VAL A 78 -3.67 -2.11 -11.96
C VAL A 78 -4.60 -2.67 -13.02
N LYS A 79 -5.05 -3.93 -12.85
CA LYS A 79 -6.01 -4.56 -13.77
C LYS A 79 -7.33 -3.80 -13.88
N ARG A 80 -7.74 -3.09 -12.82
CA ARG A 80 -8.93 -2.22 -12.81
C ARG A 80 -8.68 -0.83 -13.41
N GLY A 81 -7.46 -0.53 -13.84
CA GLY A 81 -7.06 0.78 -14.37
C GLY A 81 -7.06 1.88 -13.31
N LEU A 82 -6.89 1.52 -12.02
CA LEU A 82 -6.86 2.49 -10.92
C LEU A 82 -5.43 2.91 -10.59
N ALA A 83 -4.44 2.07 -10.90
CA ALA A 83 -3.05 2.34 -10.63
C ALA A 83 -2.14 1.80 -11.74
N SER A 84 -0.90 2.27 -11.76
CA SER A 84 0.20 1.78 -12.60
C SER A 84 1.31 1.23 -11.71
N ARG A 85 1.98 0.17 -12.15
CA ARG A 85 3.07 -0.47 -11.38
C ARG A 85 4.37 0.31 -11.50
N THR A 86 5.08 0.41 -10.39
CA THR A 86 6.48 0.84 -10.34
C THR A 86 7.34 -0.31 -9.79
N LEU A 87 8.67 -0.14 -9.82
CA LEU A 87 9.64 -1.12 -9.30
C LEU A 87 9.33 -1.56 -7.86
N SER A 88 9.00 -0.60 -6.99
CA SER A 88 8.83 -0.79 -5.55
C SER A 88 7.39 -0.64 -5.06
N GLY A 89 6.43 -0.40 -5.96
CA GLY A 89 5.07 -0.05 -5.56
C GLY A 89 4.10 0.19 -6.73
N ILE A 90 3.21 1.15 -6.52
CA ILE A 90 2.24 1.62 -7.51
C ILE A 90 2.11 3.14 -7.48
N VAL A 91 1.60 3.70 -8.57
CA VAL A 91 1.18 5.11 -8.70
C VAL A 91 -0.27 5.16 -9.15
N LEU A 92 -1.08 6.05 -8.59
CA LEU A 92 -2.48 6.21 -8.98
C LEU A 92 -2.59 6.81 -10.39
N THR A 93 -3.59 6.33 -11.11
CA THR A 93 -4.09 7.00 -12.33
C THR A 93 -5.10 8.09 -11.95
N ALA A 94 -5.47 8.95 -12.90
CA ALA A 94 -6.54 9.94 -12.67
C ALA A 94 -7.83 9.32 -12.11
N LYS A 95 -8.25 8.17 -12.68
CA LYS A 95 -9.39 7.39 -12.20
C LYS A 95 -9.20 6.85 -10.78
N GLY A 96 -7.99 6.39 -10.45
CA GLY A 96 -7.64 5.96 -9.10
C GLY A 96 -7.72 7.09 -8.08
N THR A 97 -7.29 8.29 -8.47
CA THR A 97 -7.34 9.49 -7.63
C THR A 97 -8.77 9.90 -7.32
N GLU A 98 -9.67 9.89 -8.30
CA GLU A 98 -11.10 10.17 -8.08
C GLU A 98 -11.74 9.18 -7.10
N ILE A 99 -11.53 7.88 -7.29
CA ILE A 99 -12.05 6.86 -6.36
C ILE A 99 -11.45 7.00 -4.96
N SER A 100 -10.16 7.34 -4.87
CA SER A 100 -9.50 7.53 -3.58
C SER A 100 -10.08 8.70 -2.78
N LYS A 101 -10.57 9.76 -3.44
CA LYS A 101 -11.26 10.88 -2.79
C LYS A 101 -12.61 10.44 -2.22
N ILE A 102 -13.40 9.72 -3.01
CA ILE A 102 -14.71 9.19 -2.59
C ILE A 102 -14.58 8.29 -1.35
N GLU A 103 -13.58 7.40 -1.33
CA GLU A 103 -13.34 6.49 -0.21
C GLU A 103 -12.80 7.19 1.06
N LYS A 104 -12.31 8.43 0.95
CA LYS A 104 -11.93 9.25 2.09
C LYS A 104 -13.20 9.85 2.74
N ASP A 105 -14.05 10.46 1.93
CA ASP A 105 -15.26 11.15 2.39
C ASP A 105 -16.27 10.20 3.05
N GLU A 106 -16.33 8.93 2.62
CA GLU A 106 -17.21 7.91 3.21
C GLU A 106 -16.85 7.53 4.67
N LYS A 107 -15.67 7.92 5.18
CA LYS A 107 -15.25 7.68 6.58
C LYS A 107 -15.28 8.91 7.48
N ASP A 108 -15.40 10.12 6.93
CA ASP A 108 -15.50 11.35 7.73
C ASP A 108 -16.98 11.67 8.06
N VAL A 109 -17.92 10.84 7.60
CA VAL A 109 -19.39 11.01 7.76
C VAL A 109 -20.02 9.90 8.63
N ALA A 110 -19.24 8.92 9.10
CA ALA A 110 -19.72 7.79 9.92
C ALA A 110 -18.97 7.71 11.26
#